data_AF-A0AA35XLA8-F1
#
_entry.id   AF-A0AA35XLA8-F1
#
_cell.length_a   1.000
_cell.length_b   1.000
_cell.length_c   1.000
_cell.angle_alpha   90.00
_cell.angle_beta   90.00
_cell.angle_gamma   90.00
#
_symmetry.space_group_name_H-M   'P 1'
#
loop_
_entity.id
_entity.type
_entity.pdbx_description
1 polymer ?
#
loop_
_entity_poly.entity_id
_entity_poly.type
_entity_poly.pdbx_seq_one_letter_code
_entity_poly.pdbx_strand_id
1 'polypeptide(L)'
;MINGTDQSAVVSVGASDTATVTITDNDAGEVEVAAASVGITEGGAAGSVCVLLTGTTGSPTELSNPLAVSVESVLNADAGAGDFSLGASVTIPAGTTLPTDGSHCVAVSGTEDTFLEGDEAFDAMITGTDQSAVVSVGASDSATVTITDNDGAY
;
A
#
# COMPACT_ATOMS: atom_id res chain seq x y z
N MET A 1 -32.25 75.77 -6.26
CA MET A 1 -31.63 74.74 -7.12
C MET A 1 -30.26 74.42 -6.54
N ILE A 2 -30.11 73.24 -5.93
CA ILE A 2 -28.80 72.64 -5.68
C ILE A 2 -28.83 71.34 -6.47
N ASN A 3 -28.06 71.33 -7.55
CA ASN A 3 -27.93 70.20 -8.46
C ASN A 3 -27.05 69.16 -7.77
N GLY A 4 -27.63 68.05 -7.35
CA GLY A 4 -26.87 66.93 -6.80
C GLY A 4 -25.91 66.41 -7.86
N THR A 5 -24.61 66.51 -7.60
CA THR A 5 -23.63 65.76 -8.39
C THR A 5 -23.64 64.34 -7.85
N ASP A 6 -24.52 63.54 -8.44
CA ASP A 6 -24.61 62.11 -8.26
C ASP A 6 -23.25 61.49 -8.60
N GLN A 7 -22.41 61.24 -7.60
CA GLN A 7 -21.18 60.47 -7.78
C GLN A 7 -21.51 58.96 -7.75
N SER A 8 -22.64 58.57 -8.32
CA SER A 8 -23.05 57.18 -8.51
C SER A 8 -22.64 56.64 -9.89
N ALA A 9 -21.87 57.40 -10.67
CA ALA A 9 -21.62 57.10 -12.09
C ALA A 9 -20.15 56.95 -12.51
N VAL A 10 -19.19 56.70 -11.61
CA VAL A 10 -17.79 56.41 -12.03
C VAL A 10 -17.18 55.18 -11.34
N VAL A 11 -17.99 54.18 -11.01
CA VAL A 11 -17.45 52.85 -10.70
C VAL A 11 -18.24 51.82 -11.52
N SER A 12 -17.78 51.55 -12.74
CA SER A 12 -18.19 50.33 -13.43
C SER A 12 -17.33 49.19 -12.91
N VAL A 13 -17.93 48.23 -12.22
CA VAL A 13 -17.27 46.94 -12.05
C VAL A 13 -17.15 46.35 -13.45
N GLY A 14 -15.92 46.05 -13.88
CA GLY A 14 -15.68 45.44 -15.19
C GLY A 14 -16.45 44.12 -15.28
N ALA A 15 -16.81 43.68 -16.48
CA ALA A 15 -17.75 42.57 -16.76
C ALA A 15 -17.39 41.18 -16.18
N SER A 16 -16.40 41.07 -15.30
CA SER A 16 -15.96 39.86 -14.63
C SER A 16 -16.09 40.01 -13.12
N ASP A 17 -17.29 39.68 -12.60
CA ASP A 17 -17.59 39.63 -11.16
C ASP A 17 -17.23 38.29 -10.52
N THR A 18 -16.55 37.39 -11.25
CA THR A 18 -16.17 36.07 -10.76
C THR A 18 -14.73 35.75 -11.12
N ALA A 19 -13.99 35.27 -10.12
CA ALA A 19 -12.68 34.67 -10.27
C ALA A 19 -12.76 33.22 -9.78
N THR A 20 -12.29 32.27 -10.58
CA THR A 20 -12.15 30.87 -10.16
C THR A 20 -10.76 30.65 -9.60
N VAL A 21 -10.68 30.24 -8.34
CA VAL A 21 -9.43 29.79 -7.70
C VAL A 21 -9.43 28.27 -7.71
N THR A 22 -8.39 27.67 -8.28
CA THR A 22 -8.16 26.23 -8.23
C THR A 22 -7.22 25.92 -7.07
N ILE A 23 -7.60 25.00 -6.20
CA ILE A 23 -6.73 24.42 -5.18
C ILE A 23 -6.37 23.02 -5.67
N THR A 24 -5.08 22.78 -5.89
CA THR A 24 -4.56 21.44 -6.15
C THR A 24 -4.30 20.76 -4.83
N ASP A 25 -4.92 19.60 -4.66
CA ASP A 25 -4.58 18.67 -3.60
C ASP A 25 -3.24 18.01 -3.91
N ASN A 26 -2.27 18.08 -3.01
CA ASN A 26 -0.93 17.52 -3.19
C ASN A 26 -0.73 16.20 -2.42
N ASP A 27 -1.84 15.61 -1.99
CA ASP A 27 -1.96 14.47 -1.10
C ASP A 27 -1.62 13.14 -1.75
N ALA A 28 -0.47 12.56 -1.35
CA ALA A 28 0.00 11.28 -1.85
C ALA A 28 0.69 10.40 -0.79
N GLY A 29 0.57 9.09 -0.97
CA GLY A 29 1.24 8.06 -0.18
C GLY A 29 1.95 7.02 -1.04
N GLU A 30 2.77 6.21 -0.39
CA GLU A 30 3.57 5.15 -1.01
C GLU A 30 3.58 3.92 -0.10
N VAL A 31 3.32 2.74 -0.66
CA VAL A 31 3.38 1.46 0.07
C VAL A 31 4.60 0.64 -0.33
N GLU A 32 5.27 0.06 0.66
CA GLU A 32 6.45 -0.77 0.48
C GLU A 32 6.38 -1.99 1.40
N VAL A 33 7.09 -3.08 1.07
CA VAL A 33 7.26 -4.20 2.00
C VAL A 33 8.10 -3.77 3.19
N ALA A 34 7.73 -4.22 4.39
CA ALA A 34 8.42 -3.87 5.63
C ALA A 34 9.75 -4.63 5.80
N ALA A 35 9.86 -5.81 5.19
CA ALA A 35 11.04 -6.65 5.23
C ALA A 35 11.25 -7.31 3.86
N ALA A 36 12.50 -7.37 3.40
CA ALA A 36 12.84 -7.98 2.12
C ALA A 36 12.82 -9.51 2.13
N SER A 37 12.74 -10.13 3.31
CA SER A 37 12.74 -11.59 3.44
C SER A 37 11.92 -12.09 4.62
N VAL A 38 11.23 -13.21 4.45
CA VAL A 38 10.47 -13.93 5.49
C VAL A 38 10.87 -15.41 5.44
N GLY A 39 11.11 -16.03 6.60
CA GLY A 39 11.35 -17.46 6.71
C GLY A 39 10.17 -18.16 7.38
N ILE A 40 9.72 -19.26 6.79
CA ILE A 40 8.71 -20.16 7.35
C ILE A 40 9.17 -21.61 7.20
N THR A 41 8.51 -22.52 7.91
CA THR A 41 8.77 -23.96 7.82
C THR A 41 7.46 -24.65 7.43
N GLU A 42 7.55 -25.72 6.65
CA GLU A 42 6.41 -26.60 6.37
C GLU A 42 5.76 -27.08 7.66
N GLY A 43 4.42 -27.04 7.70
CA GLY A 43 3.63 -27.34 8.90
C GLY A 43 3.90 -26.46 10.13
N GLY A 44 4.79 -25.48 10.00
CA GLY A 44 5.30 -24.66 11.08
C GLY A 44 4.37 -23.52 11.46
N ALA A 45 4.89 -22.61 12.30
CA ALA A 45 4.19 -21.38 12.62
C ALA A 45 4.10 -20.48 11.37
N ALA A 46 2.93 -19.86 11.18
CA ALA A 46 2.76 -18.89 10.10
C ALA A 46 3.70 -17.68 10.28
N GLY A 47 4.31 -17.25 9.18
CA GLY A 47 5.03 -16.00 9.07
C GLY A 47 4.09 -14.83 8.73
N SER A 48 4.68 -13.67 8.46
CA SER A 48 3.93 -12.47 8.09
C SER A 48 4.66 -11.68 7.00
N VAL A 49 3.95 -11.42 5.90
CA VAL A 49 4.36 -10.45 4.89
C VAL A 49 3.69 -9.13 5.25
N CYS A 50 4.49 -8.12 5.57
CA CYS A 50 3.98 -6.84 6.04
C CYS A 50 4.32 -5.70 5.09
N VAL A 51 3.48 -4.69 5.06
CA VAL A 51 3.67 -3.46 4.30
C VAL A 51 3.70 -2.25 5.23
N LEU A 52 4.44 -1.23 4.82
CA LEU A 52 4.51 0.09 5.41
C LEU A 52 3.82 1.07 4.47
N LEU A 53 3.12 2.04 5.04
CA LEU A 53 2.55 3.16 4.29
C LEU A 53 3.27 4.44 4.71
N THR A 54 3.88 5.10 3.74
CA THR A 54 4.57 6.37 3.90
C THR A 54 3.84 7.47 3.15
N GLY A 55 4.02 8.73 3.58
CA GLY A 55 3.35 9.89 2.99
C GLY A 55 4.37 10.86 2.40
N THR A 56 3.95 11.63 1.40
CA THR A 56 4.75 12.76 0.92
C THR A 56 4.62 13.96 1.87
N THR A 57 5.65 14.78 1.96
CA THR A 57 5.64 15.96 2.85
C THR A 57 4.61 16.99 2.39
N GLY A 58 3.69 17.37 3.29
CA GLY A 58 2.70 18.43 3.05
C GLY A 58 1.27 17.95 2.80
N SER A 59 0.94 16.73 3.21
CA SER A 59 -0.27 16.00 2.81
C SER A 59 -1.01 15.32 3.96
N PRO A 60 -2.27 14.84 3.79
CA PRO A 60 -3.16 14.64 4.90
C PRO A 60 -2.55 13.56 5.78
N THR A 61 -2.46 13.87 7.06
CA THR A 61 -1.81 12.98 8.00
C THR A 61 -2.59 11.71 8.24
N GLU A 62 -3.71 11.43 7.55
CA GLU A 62 -4.63 10.31 7.81
C GLU A 62 -5.34 9.77 6.56
N LEU A 63 -5.50 8.44 6.48
CA LEU A 63 -6.36 7.78 5.49
C LEU A 63 -7.84 8.05 5.77
N SER A 64 -8.60 8.52 4.78
CA SER A 64 -10.06 8.72 4.94
C SER A 64 -10.88 7.44 4.80
N ASN A 65 -10.38 6.47 4.04
CA ASN A 65 -10.98 5.15 3.84
C ASN A 65 -9.93 4.06 4.10
N PRO A 66 -10.33 2.83 4.44
CA PRO A 66 -9.39 1.72 4.48
C PRO A 66 -8.71 1.56 3.12
N LEU A 67 -7.41 1.30 3.14
CA LEU A 67 -6.59 1.05 1.95
C LEU A 67 -6.35 -0.46 1.85
N ALA A 68 -6.75 -1.05 0.72
CA ALA A 68 -6.40 -2.42 0.38
C ALA A 68 -5.14 -2.42 -0.48
N VAL A 69 -4.15 -3.19 -0.05
CA VAL A 69 -2.89 -3.43 -0.77
C VAL A 69 -2.89 -4.88 -1.24
N SER A 70 -2.89 -5.09 -2.55
CA SER A 70 -2.89 -6.42 -3.16
C SER A 70 -1.51 -7.04 -3.08
N VAL A 71 -1.45 -8.32 -2.70
CA VAL A 71 -0.21 -9.10 -2.62
C VAL A 71 -0.41 -10.39 -3.41
N GLU A 72 0.54 -10.71 -4.29
CA GLU A 72 0.55 -11.94 -5.08
C GLU A 72 1.88 -12.67 -4.91
N SER A 73 1.85 -14.01 -5.01
CA SER A 73 3.06 -14.81 -5.04
C SER A 73 3.58 -14.93 -6.48
N VAL A 74 4.87 -14.66 -6.66
CA VAL A 74 5.62 -14.98 -7.87
C VAL A 74 6.48 -16.20 -7.54
N LEU A 75 6.10 -17.35 -8.09
CA LEU A 75 6.81 -18.59 -7.89
C LEU A 75 8.22 -18.50 -8.47
N ASN A 76 9.22 -18.97 -7.72
CA ASN A 76 10.52 -19.27 -8.31
C ASN A 76 10.53 -20.71 -8.84
N ALA A 77 11.68 -21.23 -9.28
CA ALA A 77 11.74 -22.53 -9.94
C ALA A 77 11.42 -23.72 -9.01
N ASP A 78 11.50 -23.51 -7.69
CA ASP A 78 11.50 -24.58 -6.70
C ASP A 78 10.18 -24.63 -5.91
N ALA A 79 9.56 -23.49 -5.55
CA ALA A 79 8.24 -23.50 -4.90
C ALA A 79 7.07 -23.62 -5.90
N GLY A 80 6.20 -24.60 -5.68
CA GLY A 80 4.89 -24.73 -6.29
C GLY A 80 3.80 -23.99 -5.51
N ALA A 81 2.63 -23.84 -6.14
CA ALA A 81 1.48 -23.19 -5.51
C ALA A 81 0.80 -24.06 -4.42
N GLY A 82 1.22 -25.33 -4.27
CA GLY A 82 0.73 -26.25 -3.23
C GLY A 82 1.46 -26.10 -1.91
N ASP A 83 2.68 -25.56 -1.94
CA ASP A 83 3.66 -25.70 -0.86
C ASP A 83 3.51 -24.57 0.18
N PHE A 84 2.64 -23.61 -0.11
CA PHE A 84 2.32 -22.52 0.79
C PHE A 84 0.90 -21.98 0.63
N SER A 85 0.51 -21.15 1.60
CA SER A 85 -0.62 -20.24 1.51
C SER A 85 -0.15 -18.82 1.81
N LEU A 86 -0.54 -17.87 0.97
CA LEU A 86 -0.31 -16.44 1.15
C LEU A 86 -1.65 -15.72 1.05
N GLY A 87 -1.96 -14.84 2.00
CA GLY A 87 -3.17 -14.03 1.87
C GLY A 87 -3.02 -12.92 0.82
N ALA A 88 -4.09 -12.68 0.07
CA ALA A 88 -4.05 -11.87 -1.15
C ALA A 88 -4.11 -10.34 -0.94
N SER A 89 -4.43 -9.87 0.26
CA SER A 89 -4.45 -8.43 0.53
C SER A 89 -4.11 -8.08 1.97
N VAL A 90 -3.37 -6.99 2.13
CA VAL A 90 -3.22 -6.29 3.41
C VAL A 90 -4.23 -5.14 3.48
N THR A 91 -4.92 -4.99 4.61
CA THR A 91 -5.81 -3.84 4.84
C THR A 91 -5.20 -2.89 5.86
N ILE A 92 -5.02 -1.64 5.45
CA ILE A 92 -4.62 -0.53 6.33
C ILE A 92 -5.90 0.22 6.71
N PRO A 93 -6.26 0.33 8.00
CA PRO A 93 -7.52 0.96 8.42
C PRO A 93 -7.62 2.44 8.05
N ALA A 94 -8.85 2.93 7.88
CA ALA A 94 -9.11 4.38 7.89
C ALA A 94 -8.67 5.01 9.22
N GLY A 95 -8.26 6.27 9.17
CA GLY A 95 -7.68 7.01 10.29
C GLY A 95 -6.22 6.66 10.57
N THR A 96 -5.62 5.73 9.82
CA THR A 96 -4.17 5.46 9.92
C THR A 96 -3.41 6.72 9.54
N THR A 97 -2.51 7.15 10.43
CA THR A 97 -1.72 8.36 10.21
C THR A 97 -0.45 8.11 9.40
N LEU A 98 -0.02 9.13 8.65
CA LEU A 98 1.12 9.07 7.74
C LEU A 98 2.32 9.90 8.25
N PRO A 99 3.55 9.37 8.15
CA PRO A 99 3.89 7.96 7.93
C PRO A 99 3.43 7.10 9.11
N THR A 100 2.95 5.88 8.87
CA THR A 100 2.65 4.95 9.97
C THR A 100 3.94 4.41 10.56
N ASP A 101 4.05 4.39 11.89
CA ASP A 101 5.14 3.73 12.61
C ASP A 101 4.91 2.21 12.74
N GLY A 102 3.75 1.71 12.32
CA GLY A 102 3.37 0.30 12.31
C GLY A 102 3.25 -0.30 10.92
N SER A 103 3.63 -1.57 10.79
CA SER A 103 3.42 -2.37 9.59
C SER A 103 2.08 -3.11 9.65
N HIS A 104 1.39 -3.21 8.52
CA HIS A 104 0.17 -4.02 8.37
C HIS A 104 0.52 -5.30 7.63
N CYS A 105 -0.03 -6.44 8.04
CA CYS A 105 0.47 -7.73 7.56
C CYS A 105 -0.64 -8.63 7.04
N VAL A 106 -0.22 -9.58 6.20
CA VAL A 106 -0.97 -10.76 5.83
C VAL A 106 -0.17 -12.00 6.23
N ALA A 107 -0.89 -13.07 6.59
CA ALA A 107 -0.27 -14.33 6.97
C ALA A 107 0.31 -15.05 5.75
N VAL A 108 1.41 -15.78 6.00
CA VAL A 108 2.01 -16.73 5.06
C VAL A 108 2.37 -18.01 5.82
N SER A 109 2.10 -19.19 5.25
CA SER A 109 2.36 -20.48 5.89
C SER A 109 2.84 -21.51 4.87
N GLY A 110 3.80 -22.36 5.27
CA GLY A 110 4.18 -23.54 4.48
C GLY A 110 3.16 -24.65 4.67
N THR A 111 2.87 -25.39 3.61
CA THR A 111 2.04 -26.60 3.64
C THR A 111 2.90 -27.74 4.18
N GLU A 112 2.34 -28.59 5.03
CA GLU A 112 3.01 -29.81 5.48
C GLU A 112 2.72 -30.95 4.51
N ASP A 113 3.74 -31.72 4.12
CA ASP A 113 3.55 -33.03 3.55
C ASP A 113 4.54 -34.11 4.04
N THR A 114 5.06 -34.96 3.15
CA THR A 114 5.97 -36.07 3.49
C THR A 114 7.08 -36.24 2.44
N PHE A 115 7.19 -35.32 1.49
CA PHE A 115 8.13 -35.39 0.37
C PHE A 115 9.43 -34.65 0.74
N LEU A 116 10.57 -35.31 0.52
CA LEU A 116 11.86 -34.65 0.65
C LEU A 116 12.16 -33.86 -0.63
N GLU A 117 11.86 -32.57 -0.59
CA GLU A 117 11.99 -31.64 -1.74
C GLU A 117 13.11 -30.61 -1.54
N GLY A 118 13.55 -30.40 -0.28
CA GLY A 118 14.54 -29.39 0.09
C GLY A 118 13.92 -28.00 0.25
N ASP A 119 14.72 -27.02 0.72
CA ASP A 119 14.22 -25.66 0.93
C ASP A 119 13.81 -24.99 -0.39
N GLU A 120 12.65 -24.33 -0.37
CA GLU A 120 12.06 -23.64 -1.51
C GLU A 120 11.88 -22.14 -1.23
N ALA A 121 11.54 -21.36 -2.26
CA ALA A 121 11.20 -19.96 -2.05
C ALA A 121 10.20 -19.42 -3.07
N PHE A 122 9.58 -18.29 -2.77
CA PHE A 122 8.81 -17.50 -3.73
C PHE A 122 8.89 -16.03 -3.35
N ASP A 123 8.56 -15.13 -4.27
CA ASP A 123 8.50 -13.71 -3.97
C ASP A 123 7.05 -13.28 -3.70
N ALA A 124 6.80 -12.68 -2.54
CA ALA A 124 5.53 -12.02 -2.23
C ALA A 124 5.61 -10.56 -2.73
N MET A 125 4.85 -10.24 -3.77
CA MET A 125 4.91 -8.97 -4.48
C MET A 125 3.66 -8.12 -4.24
N ILE A 126 3.84 -6.84 -3.95
CA ILE A 126 2.77 -5.85 -3.95
C ILE A 126 2.42 -5.54 -5.40
N THR A 127 1.19 -5.86 -5.82
CA THR A 127 0.75 -5.66 -7.21
C THR A 127 -0.07 -4.39 -7.42
N GLY A 128 -0.53 -3.76 -6.34
CA GLY A 128 -1.23 -2.48 -6.41
C GLY A 128 -1.99 -2.11 -5.15
N THR A 129 -2.69 -0.98 -5.23
CA THR A 129 -3.61 -0.49 -4.21
C THR A 129 -4.96 -0.15 -4.81
N ASP A 130 -6.03 -0.23 -4.01
CA ASP A 130 -7.38 0.18 -4.43
C ASP A 130 -7.58 1.71 -4.49
N GLN A 131 -6.59 2.48 -4.04
CA GLN A 131 -6.54 3.94 -4.09
C GLN A 131 -5.33 4.43 -4.92
N SER A 132 -5.01 3.75 -6.02
CA SER A 132 -3.82 3.99 -6.86
C SER A 132 -3.70 5.40 -7.46
N ALA A 133 -4.76 6.20 -7.43
CA ALA A 133 -4.73 7.61 -7.82
C ALA A 133 -3.93 8.49 -6.85
N VAL A 134 -3.79 8.07 -5.59
CA VAL A 134 -3.14 8.84 -4.52
C VAL A 134 -2.14 8.00 -3.70
N VAL A 135 -2.21 6.66 -3.76
CA VAL A 135 -1.22 5.77 -3.13
C VAL A 135 -0.53 4.90 -4.15
N SER A 136 0.75 5.16 -4.40
CA SER A 136 1.59 4.36 -5.31
C SER A 136 2.25 3.18 -4.60
N VAL A 137 2.66 2.17 -5.37
CA VAL A 137 3.59 1.14 -4.90
C VAL A 137 5.01 1.68 -5.02
N GLY A 138 5.80 1.53 -3.96
CA GLY A 138 7.17 2.01 -3.91
C GLY A 138 8.18 1.06 -4.51
N ALA A 139 9.46 1.41 -4.42
CA ALA A 139 10.54 0.64 -5.05
C ALA A 139 10.79 -0.71 -4.35
N SER A 140 10.51 -0.77 -3.04
CA SER A 140 10.59 -2.01 -2.27
C SER A 140 9.23 -2.70 -2.30
N ASP A 141 8.88 -3.34 -3.42
CA ASP A 141 7.57 -3.96 -3.66
C ASP A 141 7.55 -5.48 -3.49
N SER A 142 8.68 -6.11 -3.20
CA SER A 142 8.80 -7.57 -3.13
C SER A 142 9.57 -8.03 -1.89
N ALA A 143 9.10 -9.12 -1.30
CA ALA A 143 9.77 -9.84 -0.22
C ALA A 143 9.94 -11.32 -0.58
N THR A 144 11.16 -11.84 -0.49
CA THR A 144 11.42 -13.27 -0.71
C THR A 144 10.99 -14.08 0.52
N VAL A 145 10.11 -15.05 0.32
CA VAL A 145 9.69 -16.00 1.33
C VAL A 145 10.46 -17.30 1.11
N THR A 146 11.17 -17.77 2.13
CA THR A 146 11.83 -19.09 2.14
C THR A 146 11.00 -20.07 2.96
N ILE A 147 10.75 -21.24 2.39
CA ILE A 147 10.07 -22.37 3.02
C ILE A 147 11.14 -23.40 3.35
N THR A 148 11.33 -23.66 4.63
CA THR A 148 12.25 -24.71 5.09
C THR A 148 11.52 -26.06 5.08
N ASP A 149 12.07 -27.01 4.34
CA ASP A 149 11.63 -28.41 4.30
C ASP A 149 11.95 -29.07 5.64
N ASN A 150 10.96 -29.77 6.20
CA ASN A 150 11.08 -30.43 7.49
C ASN A 150 11.16 -31.97 7.40
N ASP A 151 11.13 -32.52 6.17
CA ASP A 151 11.14 -33.95 5.90
C ASP A 151 12.55 -34.55 5.85
N GLY A 152 12.61 -35.87 6.06
CA GLY A 152 13.86 -36.63 6.12
C GLY A 152 13.93 -37.74 5.09
N ALA A 153 15.13 -38.01 4.57
CA ALA A 153 15.39 -39.17 3.72
C ALA A 153 15.20 -40.48 4.51
N TYR A 154 14.25 -41.32 4.11
CA TYR A 154 14.07 -42.69 4.61
C TYR A 154 14.80 -43.75 3.77
#